data_AF-A0A9Q0UMF9-F1
#
_entry.id   AF-A0A9Q0UMF9-F1
#
_cell.length_a   1.000
_cell.length_b   1.000
_cell.length_c   1.000
_cell.angle_alpha   90.00
_cell.angle_beta   90.00
_cell.angle_gamma   90.00
#
_symmetry.space_group_name_H-M   'P 1'
#
loop_
_entity.id
_entity.type
_entity.pdbx_description
1 polymer ?
#
loop_
_entity_poly.entity_id
_entity_poly.type
_entity_poly.pdbx_seq_one_letter_code
_entity_poly.pdbx_strand_id
1 'polypeptide(L)'
;MGAYFGNVLSIPYGGKTVRELIENPLSWVANEVHDFLENAVTKEHFLGLIDWVEARRPEPAVAKIYSGGGDDDGPAFVVSSGKGFPASKVDFGWGVPLFGSYHFPWGGDAGYVMPMPNPAGNGDWVVYMHLLRGQLEFIETEASTFFRPLTCNYLLHASSN
;
A
#
# COMPACT_ATOMS: atom_id res chain seq x y z
N MET A 1 0.84 11.71 -18.70
CA MET A 1 0.46 10.32 -18.34
C MET A 1 -1.04 10.00 -18.50
N GLY A 2 -1.96 10.98 -18.64
CA GLY A 2 -3.41 10.74 -18.49
C GLY A 2 -4.10 9.79 -19.49
N ALA A 3 -3.39 9.27 -20.48
CA ALA A 3 -3.89 8.30 -21.46
C ALA A 3 -2.93 7.11 -21.69
N TYR A 4 -1.85 7.00 -20.91
CA TYR A 4 -0.94 5.86 -21.05
C TYR A 4 -1.63 4.58 -20.54
N PHE A 5 -1.56 3.51 -21.32
CA PHE A 5 -2.11 2.21 -20.99
C PHE A 5 -0.97 1.19 -20.84
N GLY A 6 -0.68 0.80 -19.61
CA GLY A 6 0.39 -0.13 -19.26
C GLY A 6 0.85 0.03 -17.81
N ASN A 7 1.92 -0.67 -17.43
CA ASN A 7 2.52 -0.57 -16.11
C ASN A 7 3.71 0.39 -16.12
N VAL A 8 3.69 1.39 -15.25
CA VAL A 8 4.86 2.23 -14.92
C VAL A 8 4.96 2.25 -13.40
N LEU A 9 5.58 1.22 -12.86
CA LEU A 9 5.64 0.97 -11.43
C LEU A 9 7.05 0.53 -11.06
N SER A 10 7.53 1.03 -9.93
CA SER A 10 8.73 0.54 -9.25
C SER A 10 8.36 0.35 -7.78
N ILE A 11 9.03 -0.58 -7.11
CA ILE A 11 8.82 -0.88 -5.69
C ILE A 11 10.13 -0.53 -4.97
N PRO A 12 10.38 0.75 -4.64
CA PRO A 12 11.46 1.08 -3.72
C PRO A 12 11.12 0.56 -2.32
N TYR A 13 12.14 0.04 -1.64
CA TYR A 13 12.01 -0.45 -0.28
C TYR A 13 13.32 -0.32 0.48
N GLY A 14 13.22 -0.35 1.79
CA GLY A 14 14.33 -0.39 2.73
C GLY A 14 13.86 -1.03 4.05
N GLY A 15 14.79 -1.21 4.97
CA GLY A 15 14.52 -1.82 6.28
C GLY A 15 15.07 -0.97 7.41
N LYS A 16 14.42 -1.06 8.58
CA LYS A 16 14.88 -0.51 9.85
C LYS A 16 14.71 -1.54 10.94
N THR A 17 15.53 -1.42 11.98
CA THR A 17 15.38 -2.29 13.13
C THR A 17 14.11 -1.94 13.91
N VAL A 18 13.52 -2.94 14.56
CA VAL A 18 12.36 -2.73 15.45
C VAL A 18 12.66 -1.68 16.51
N ARG A 19 13.89 -1.67 17.03
CA ARG A 19 14.35 -0.68 18.01
C ARG A 19 14.26 0.75 17.46
N GLU A 20 14.78 1.00 16.26
CA GLU A 20 14.71 2.33 15.65
C GLU A 20 13.26 2.78 15.42
N LEU A 21 12.39 1.88 14.98
CA LEU A 21 10.97 2.17 14.74
C LEU A 21 10.22 2.54 16.03
N ILE A 22 10.59 1.94 17.17
CA ILE A 22 9.94 2.19 18.48
C ILE A 22 10.53 3.43 19.17
N GLU A 23 11.85 3.61 19.13
CA GLU A 23 12.54 4.67 19.86
C GLU A 23 12.43 6.05 19.19
N ASN A 24 12.22 6.10 17.87
CA ASN A 24 12.12 7.35 17.13
C ASN A 24 10.67 7.83 16.95
N PRO A 25 10.46 9.14 16.78
CA PRO A 25 9.13 9.69 16.52
C PRO A 25 8.60 9.29 15.14
N LEU A 26 7.27 9.34 14.97
CA LEU A 26 6.61 9.02 13.68
C LEU A 26 7.11 9.88 12.52
N SER A 27 7.52 11.14 12.77
CA SER A 27 8.11 12.02 11.76
C SER A 27 9.42 11.47 11.20
N TRP A 28 10.22 10.78 12.03
CA TRP A 28 11.43 10.12 11.57
C TRP A 28 11.10 8.96 10.63
N VAL A 29 10.11 8.13 10.99
CA VAL A 29 9.63 7.04 10.11
C VAL A 29 9.11 7.59 8.77
N ALA A 30 8.39 8.71 8.80
CA ALA A 30 7.91 9.37 7.59
C ALA A 30 9.06 9.87 6.70
N ASN A 31 10.14 10.39 7.28
CA ASN A 31 11.33 10.79 6.54
C ASN A 31 12.05 9.58 5.92
N GLU A 32 12.15 8.46 6.63
CA GLU A 32 12.72 7.23 6.05
C GLU A 32 11.94 6.75 4.83
N VAL A 33 10.60 6.77 4.89
CA VAL A 33 9.74 6.48 3.73
C VAL A 33 9.97 7.47 2.60
N HIS A 34 10.16 8.75 2.91
CA HIS A 34 10.48 9.78 1.91
C HIS A 34 11.82 9.48 1.22
N ASP A 35 12.86 9.16 1.98
CA ASP A 35 14.20 8.89 1.46
C ASP A 35 14.23 7.65 0.55
N PHE A 36 13.43 6.61 0.86
CA PHE A 36 13.23 5.45 -0.02
C PHE A 36 12.61 5.84 -1.37
N LEU A 37 11.69 6.81 -1.36
CA LEU A 37 10.95 7.23 -2.56
C LEU A 37 11.73 8.23 -3.40
N GLU A 38 12.40 9.21 -2.78
CA GLU A 38 13.04 10.35 -3.46
C GLU A 38 13.99 9.89 -4.58
N ASN A 39 14.78 8.85 -4.30
CA ASN A 39 15.75 8.30 -5.24
C ASN A 39 15.12 7.43 -6.35
N ALA A 40 13.90 6.93 -6.12
CA ALA A 40 13.24 5.95 -6.98
C ALA A 40 12.11 6.53 -7.86
N VAL A 41 11.84 7.84 -7.76
CA VAL A 41 10.87 8.56 -8.61
C VAL A 41 11.55 9.33 -9.75
N THR A 42 12.79 8.96 -10.09
CA THR A 42 13.60 9.61 -11.13
C THR A 42 13.53 8.87 -12.46
N LYS A 43 13.79 9.58 -13.56
CA LYS A 43 13.85 8.97 -14.90
C LYS A 43 14.97 7.94 -14.97
N GLU A 44 16.11 8.28 -14.37
CA GLU A 44 17.33 7.47 -14.33
C GLU A 44 17.09 6.13 -13.63
N HIS A 45 16.33 6.14 -12.53
CA HIS A 45 15.91 4.92 -11.84
C HIS A 45 15.10 3.98 -12.76
N PHE A 46 14.09 4.52 -13.46
CA PHE A 46 13.27 3.70 -14.37
C PHE A 46 14.06 3.19 -15.58
N LEU A 47 14.96 4.00 -16.15
CA LEU A 47 15.83 3.54 -17.24
C LEU A 47 16.79 2.44 -16.76
N GLY A 48 17.39 2.60 -15.59
CA GLY A 48 18.25 1.57 -15.00
C GLY A 48 17.49 0.28 -14.68
N LEU A 49 16.23 0.36 -14.24
CA LEU A 49 15.37 -0.81 -14.03
C LEU A 49 15.11 -1.55 -15.35
N ILE A 50 14.86 -0.83 -16.44
CA ILE A 50 14.68 -1.41 -17.78
C ILE A 50 15.98 -2.13 -18.20
N ASP A 51 17.13 -1.45 -18.14
CA ASP A 51 18.42 -2.04 -18.50
C ASP A 51 18.72 -3.30 -17.68
N TRP A 52 18.45 -3.27 -16.38
CA TRP A 52 18.64 -4.40 -15.47
C TRP A 52 17.77 -5.62 -15.83
N VAL A 53 16.51 -5.38 -16.22
CA VAL A 53 15.56 -6.42 -16.67
C VAL A 53 16.00 -6.99 -18.02
N GLU A 54 16.30 -6.13 -19.00
CA GLU A 54 16.71 -6.56 -20.35
C GLU A 54 17.97 -7.42 -20.30
N ALA A 55 18.94 -7.09 -19.45
CA ALA A 55 20.17 -7.86 -19.27
C ALA A 55 19.96 -9.26 -18.67
N ARG A 56 18.82 -9.53 -18.03
CA ARG A 56 18.50 -10.80 -17.34
C ARG A 56 17.49 -11.67 -18.09
N ARG A 57 16.91 -11.16 -19.19
CA ARG A 57 15.94 -11.95 -19.95
C ARG A 57 16.57 -13.29 -20.38
N PRO A 58 15.81 -14.40 -20.30
CA PRO A 58 14.38 -14.49 -20.02
C PRO A 58 14.02 -14.75 -18.53
N GLU A 59 14.96 -14.60 -17.60
CA GLU A 59 14.76 -14.96 -16.20
C GLU A 59 13.68 -14.06 -15.55
N PRO A 60 12.66 -14.64 -14.89
CA PRO A 60 11.69 -13.85 -14.15
C PRO A 60 12.35 -13.24 -12.91
N ALA A 61 11.97 -12.00 -12.60
CA ALA A 61 12.43 -11.28 -11.42
C ALA A 61 11.23 -10.78 -10.61
N VAL A 62 11.42 -10.73 -9.29
CA VAL A 62 10.47 -10.15 -8.33
C VAL A 62 11.23 -9.25 -7.38
N ALA A 63 10.61 -8.16 -6.92
CA ALA A 63 11.21 -7.34 -5.88
C ALA A 63 11.36 -8.17 -4.60
N LYS A 64 12.56 -8.17 -3.99
CA LYS A 64 12.89 -8.99 -2.82
C LYS A 64 11.86 -8.84 -1.68
N ILE A 65 11.36 -7.62 -1.46
CA ILE A 65 10.36 -7.34 -0.42
C ILE A 65 9.10 -8.21 -0.54
N TYR A 66 8.71 -8.62 -1.75
CA TYR A 66 7.56 -9.49 -1.98
C TYR A 66 7.80 -10.96 -1.64
N SER A 67 9.06 -11.38 -1.55
CA SER A 67 9.45 -12.74 -1.18
C SER A 67 9.57 -12.94 0.33
N GLY A 68 9.17 -11.94 1.14
CA GLY A 68 9.50 -11.89 2.56
C GLY A 68 10.98 -11.52 2.75
N GLY A 69 11.34 -11.02 3.93
CA GLY A 69 12.69 -10.55 4.25
C GLY A 69 13.81 -11.62 4.25
N GLY A 70 13.58 -12.80 3.68
CA GLY A 70 14.41 -13.97 3.97
C GLY A 70 14.51 -14.23 5.49
N ASP A 71 15.43 -15.10 5.89
CA ASP A 71 15.61 -15.42 7.31
C ASP A 71 16.22 -14.25 8.11
N ASP A 72 16.90 -13.31 7.43
CA ASP A 72 17.71 -12.26 8.05
C ASP A 72 17.06 -10.85 8.06
N ASP A 73 16.14 -10.51 7.15
CA ASP A 73 15.58 -9.14 7.03
C ASP A 73 14.27 -8.91 7.79
N GLY A 74 13.75 -9.93 8.48
CA GLY A 74 12.57 -9.82 9.35
C GLY A 74 11.23 -9.60 8.62
N PRO A 75 10.16 -9.22 9.35
CA PRO A 75 8.84 -9.03 8.76
C PRO A 75 8.80 -7.81 7.82
N ALA A 76 8.14 -7.96 6.68
CA ALA A 76 8.01 -6.91 5.67
C ALA A 76 6.55 -6.71 5.26
N PHE A 77 6.24 -5.50 4.80
CA PHE A 77 4.97 -5.20 4.14
C PHE A 77 5.17 -4.14 3.05
N VAL A 78 4.33 -4.20 2.03
CA VAL A 78 4.32 -3.24 0.93
C VAL A 78 3.16 -2.27 1.12
N VAL A 79 3.44 -0.98 0.99
CA VAL A 79 2.41 0.07 0.98
C VAL A 79 2.20 0.56 -0.45
N SER A 80 0.96 0.57 -0.90
CA SER A 80 0.56 1.17 -2.18
C SER A 80 -0.53 2.21 -1.96
N SER A 81 -0.66 3.19 -2.85
CA SER A 81 -1.65 4.26 -2.70
C SER A 81 -2.88 4.00 -3.56
N GLY A 82 -3.99 3.65 -2.91
CA GLY A 82 -5.31 3.52 -3.54
C GLY A 82 -6.01 4.86 -3.74
N LYS A 83 -5.43 5.99 -3.31
CA LYS A 83 -6.02 7.33 -3.36
C LYS A 83 -6.39 7.81 -4.77
N GLY A 84 -5.73 7.26 -5.79
CA GLY A 84 -6.03 7.55 -7.19
C GLY A 84 -7.21 6.77 -7.77
N PHE A 85 -7.80 5.83 -7.02
CA PHE A 85 -8.88 4.98 -7.54
C PHE A 85 -10.14 5.80 -7.83
N PRO A 86 -10.60 5.90 -9.09
CA PRO A 86 -11.72 6.76 -9.43
C PRO A 86 -13.06 6.03 -9.24
N ALA A 87 -13.26 5.33 -8.11
CA ALA A 87 -14.47 4.55 -7.85
C ALA A 87 -15.75 5.41 -8.01
N SER A 88 -15.72 6.64 -7.51
CA SER A 88 -16.82 7.60 -7.59
C SER A 88 -17.12 8.12 -9.00
N LYS A 89 -16.28 7.81 -10.00
CA LYS A 89 -16.52 8.16 -11.42
C LYS A 89 -17.13 7.02 -12.22
N VAL A 90 -17.31 5.85 -11.59
CA VAL A 90 -17.90 4.68 -12.23
C VAL A 90 -19.41 4.75 -12.03
N ASP A 91 -20.16 4.98 -13.10
CA ASP A 91 -21.63 4.89 -13.09
C ASP A 91 -22.07 4.18 -14.37
N PHE A 92 -22.76 3.05 -14.21
CA PHE A 92 -23.28 2.25 -15.32
C PHE A 92 -24.76 2.54 -15.64
N GLY A 93 -25.34 3.58 -15.03
CA GLY A 93 -26.74 3.98 -15.17
C GLY A 93 -27.60 3.76 -13.92
N TRP A 94 -26.99 3.34 -12.81
CA TRP A 94 -27.69 3.06 -11.53
C TRP A 94 -27.10 3.84 -10.35
N GLY A 95 -26.24 4.82 -10.63
CA GLY A 95 -25.51 5.58 -9.62
C GLY A 95 -24.10 5.04 -9.37
N VAL A 96 -23.37 5.79 -8.55
CA VAL A 96 -21.98 5.49 -8.21
C VAL A 96 -21.87 4.42 -7.11
N PRO A 97 -20.77 3.64 -7.07
CA PRO A 97 -20.52 2.69 -5.99
C PRO A 97 -20.54 3.36 -4.62
N LEU A 98 -21.22 2.71 -3.67
CA LEU A 98 -21.15 3.04 -2.24
C LEU A 98 -19.71 2.92 -1.72
N PHE A 99 -18.99 1.91 -2.18
CA PHE A 99 -17.60 1.65 -1.80
C PHE A 99 -16.91 0.81 -2.88
N GLY A 100 -15.67 1.16 -3.19
CA GLY A 100 -14.79 0.38 -4.06
C GLY A 100 -13.48 0.14 -3.31
N SER A 101 -13.06 -1.13 -3.25
CA SER A 101 -11.82 -1.54 -2.59
C SER A 101 -10.95 -2.34 -3.54
N TYR A 102 -9.70 -2.50 -3.11
CA TYR A 102 -8.77 -3.44 -3.70
C TYR A 102 -8.83 -4.77 -2.94
N HIS A 103 -8.48 -5.84 -3.63
CA HIS A 103 -8.19 -7.13 -3.04
C HIS A 103 -6.90 -7.65 -3.68
N PHE A 104 -5.83 -7.72 -2.89
CA PHE A 104 -4.50 -8.08 -3.38
C PHE A 104 -3.88 -9.14 -2.45
N PRO A 105 -4.36 -10.39 -2.53
CA PRO A 105 -3.75 -11.49 -1.81
C PRO A 105 -2.45 -11.87 -2.52
N TRP A 106 -1.38 -11.14 -2.21
CA TRP A 106 -0.04 -11.50 -2.64
C TRP A 106 0.33 -12.81 -1.93
N GLY A 107 0.46 -13.92 -2.68
CA GLY A 107 0.69 -15.26 -2.12
C GLY A 107 2.07 -15.48 -1.48
N GLY A 108 2.78 -14.41 -1.12
CA GLY A 108 4.01 -14.44 -0.36
C GLY A 108 3.78 -14.04 1.11
N ASP A 109 4.86 -14.02 1.89
CA ASP A 109 4.78 -13.78 3.34
C ASP A 109 4.81 -12.29 3.71
N ALA A 110 5.00 -11.41 2.73
CA ALA A 110 4.97 -9.97 2.92
C ALA A 110 3.53 -9.47 3.07
N GLY A 111 3.33 -8.59 4.06
CA GLY A 111 2.08 -7.88 4.22
C GLY A 111 1.80 -6.92 3.06
N TYR A 112 0.54 -6.55 2.88
CA TYR A 112 0.14 -5.53 1.91
C TYR A 112 -0.84 -4.54 2.54
N VAL A 113 -0.54 -3.25 2.43
CA VAL A 113 -1.34 -2.17 3.00
C VAL A 113 -1.66 -1.16 1.91
N MET A 114 -2.92 -0.72 1.87
CA MET A 114 -3.35 0.27 0.89
C MET A 114 -4.31 1.31 1.49
N PRO A 115 -3.84 2.52 1.78
CA PRO A 115 -4.73 3.65 2.05
C PRO A 115 -5.54 4.04 0.82
N MET A 116 -6.81 4.33 1.06
CA MET A 116 -7.84 4.69 0.09
C MET A 116 -8.62 5.91 0.59
N PRO A 117 -9.21 6.71 -0.32
CA PRO A 117 -10.07 7.79 0.09
C PRO A 117 -11.35 7.22 0.71
N ASN A 118 -11.87 7.85 1.75
CA ASN A 118 -13.17 7.47 2.27
C ASN A 118 -14.28 7.81 1.25
N PRO A 119 -15.20 6.88 0.96
CA PRO A 119 -16.32 7.13 0.05
C PRO A 119 -17.22 8.31 0.47
N ALA A 120 -17.27 8.65 1.77
CA ALA A 120 -17.98 9.80 2.30
C ALA A 120 -17.38 11.17 1.91
N GLY A 121 -16.13 11.19 1.42
CA GLY A 121 -15.41 12.43 1.14
C GLY A 121 -15.12 13.30 2.38
N ASN A 122 -15.26 12.74 3.59
CA ASN A 122 -15.11 13.47 4.87
C ASN A 122 -13.66 13.72 5.32
N GLY A 123 -12.67 13.34 4.50
CA GLY A 123 -11.25 13.47 4.80
C GLY A 123 -10.62 12.26 5.52
N ASP A 124 -11.44 11.35 6.05
CA ASP A 124 -10.95 10.09 6.62
C ASP A 124 -10.35 9.19 5.52
N TRP A 125 -9.52 8.24 5.94
CA TRP A 125 -8.98 7.21 5.06
C TRP A 125 -9.57 5.85 5.41
N VAL A 126 -9.78 5.04 4.38
CA VAL A 126 -10.00 3.60 4.55
C VAL A 126 -8.68 2.90 4.25
N VAL A 127 -8.25 1.98 5.10
CA VAL A 127 -6.99 1.24 4.89
C VAL A 127 -7.33 -0.22 4.67
N TYR A 128 -7.07 -0.71 3.46
CA TYR A 128 -7.08 -2.15 3.18
C TYR A 128 -5.79 -2.76 3.72
N MET A 129 -5.91 -3.85 4.48
CA MET A 129 -4.77 -4.57 5.05
C MET A 129 -4.90 -6.06 4.73
N HIS A 130 -3.87 -6.62 4.12
CA HIS A 130 -3.69 -8.05 3.93
C HIS A 130 -2.41 -8.46 4.67
N LEU A 131 -2.57 -8.88 5.92
CA LEU A 131 -1.50 -9.17 6.87
C LEU A 131 -1.69 -10.56 7.46
N LEU A 132 -0.68 -11.07 8.17
CA LEU A 132 -0.81 -12.31 8.92
C LEU A 132 -1.86 -12.16 10.02
N ARG A 133 -2.60 -13.24 10.32
CA ARG A 133 -3.67 -13.24 11.33
C ARG A 133 -3.23 -12.61 12.66
N GLY A 134 -2.09 -13.03 13.19
CA GLY A 134 -1.58 -12.51 14.47
C GLY A 134 -1.24 -11.01 14.43
N GLN A 135 -0.88 -10.47 13.27
CA GLN A 135 -0.66 -9.02 13.10
C GLN A 135 -1.98 -8.27 13.13
N LEU A 136 -3.03 -8.80 12.48
CA LEU A 136 -4.37 -8.21 12.52
C LEU A 136 -4.96 -8.24 13.93
N GLU A 137 -4.86 -9.39 14.63
CA GLU A 137 -5.32 -9.53 16.01
C GLU A 137 -4.61 -8.54 16.95
N PHE A 138 -3.30 -8.33 16.76
CA PHE A 138 -2.54 -7.34 17.50
C PHE A 138 -3.01 -5.91 17.21
N ILE A 139 -3.23 -5.55 15.94
CA ILE A 139 -3.74 -4.22 15.55
C ILE A 139 -5.14 -3.98 16.15
N GLU A 140 -6.04 -4.96 16.08
CA GLU A 140 -7.38 -4.87 16.63
C GLU A 140 -7.37 -4.71 18.16
N THR A 141 -6.41 -5.32 18.85
CA THR A 141 -6.28 -5.25 20.31
C THR A 141 -5.61 -3.96 20.77
N GLU A 142 -4.42 -3.68 20.25
CA GLU A 142 -3.52 -2.62 20.75
C GLU A 142 -3.76 -1.26 20.08
N ALA A 143 -4.29 -1.25 18.85
CA ALA A 143 -4.54 -0.04 18.07
C ALA A 143 -6.04 0.23 17.84
N SER A 144 -6.91 -0.32 18.69
CA SER A 144 -8.38 -0.13 18.63
C SER A 144 -8.84 1.33 18.72
N THR A 145 -8.00 2.20 19.29
CA THR A 145 -8.25 3.65 19.36
C THR A 145 -7.90 4.38 18.06
N PHE A 146 -7.05 3.78 17.22
CA PHE A 146 -6.56 4.35 15.97
C PHE A 146 -7.28 3.76 14.75
N PHE A 147 -7.40 2.44 14.67
CA PHE A 147 -8.12 1.75 13.60
C PHE A 147 -9.53 1.35 14.05
N ARG A 148 -10.49 1.53 13.14
CA ARG A 148 -11.87 1.07 13.32
C ARG A 148 -12.24 0.13 12.18
N PRO A 149 -12.85 -1.03 12.44
CA PRO A 149 -13.33 -1.91 11.39
C PRO A 149 -14.31 -1.18 10.46
N LEU A 150 -14.13 -1.33 9.15
CA LEU A 150 -15.08 -0.81 8.17
C LEU A 150 -16.33 -1.70 8.18
N THR A 151 -17.49 -1.10 8.48
CA THR A 151 -18.78 -1.80 8.52
C THR A 151 -19.76 -1.24 7.51
N CYS A 152 -20.78 -2.02 7.14
CA CYS A 152 -21.86 -1.52 6.29
C CYS A 152 -22.56 -0.30 6.90
N ASN A 153 -22.77 -0.28 8.22
CA ASN A 153 -23.37 0.87 8.91
C ASN A 153 -22.53 2.13 8.72
N TYR A 154 -21.21 2.03 8.82
CA TYR A 154 -20.31 3.16 8.57
C TYR A 154 -20.48 3.72 7.16
N LEU A 155 -20.53 2.84 6.15
CA LEU A 155 -20.70 3.24 4.75
C LEU A 155 -22.08 3.87 4.47
N LEU A 156 -23.14 3.31 5.04
CA LEU A 156 -24.50 3.82 4.83
C LEU A 156 -24.71 5.19 5.51
N HIS A 157 -24.16 5.40 6.71
CA HIS A 157 -24.21 6.71 7.37
C HIS A 157 -23.37 7.77 6.64
N ALA A 158 -22.22 7.38 6.11
CA ALA A 158 -21.40 8.23 5.26
C ALA A 158 -22.13 8.76 4.01
N SER A 159 -23.12 8.02 3.50
CA SER A 159 -23.85 8.35 2.26
C SER A 159 -25.06 9.26 2.48
N SER A 160 -25.39 9.58 3.74
CA SER A 160 -26.60 10.29 4.13
C SER A 160 -26.38 11.80 4.38
N ASN A 161 -25.16 12.30 4.17
CA ASN A 161 -24.76 13.72 4.27
C ASN A 161 -24.37 14.26 2.89
#